data_AF-A0A498KIW1-F1
#
_entry.id   AF-A0A498KIW1-F1
#
_cell.length_a   1.000
_cell.length_b   1.000
_cell.length_c   1.000
_cell.angle_alpha   90.00
_cell.angle_beta   90.00
_cell.angle_gamma   90.00
#
_symmetry.space_group_name_H-M   'P 1'
#
loop_
_entity.id
_entity.type
_entity.pdbx_description
1 polymer ?
#
loop_
_entity_poly.entity_id
_entity_poly.type
_entity_poly.pdbx_seq_one_letter_code
_entity_poly.pdbx_strand_id
1 'polypeptide(L)'
;MALEFIGGTLFTLLYDGVKQAMSKSGTFKTLLGDLKSTLDSLEPRDIQQIGEHNVELGLPNEEIESLQMQMEDGVKLVGKLSNLRMWNYCCLDDYAQQIVELDRALKRFKDVKEVLVLSRQNRDKPDEVNRRLLDIRKLLQQRAGDAVEDFRIPPPELIGRT
;
A
#
# COMPACT_ATOMS: atom_id res chain seq x y z
N MET A 1 13.71 8.19 -2.38
CA MET A 1 14.72 7.93 -3.44
C MET A 1 15.53 6.64 -3.24
N ALA A 2 16.36 6.46 -2.19
CA ALA A 2 17.17 5.22 -2.05
C ALA A 2 16.34 3.96 -1.74
N LEU A 3 15.32 4.07 -0.88
CA LEU A 3 14.43 2.96 -0.51
C LEU A 3 13.55 2.47 -1.68
N GLU A 4 13.10 3.40 -2.53
CA GLU A 4 12.27 3.11 -3.73
C GLU A 4 13.03 2.24 -4.74
N PHE A 5 14.31 2.56 -4.97
CA PHE A 5 15.15 1.85 -5.93
C PHE A 5 15.56 0.46 -5.42
N ILE A 6 15.82 0.33 -4.12
CA ILE A 6 16.26 -0.93 -3.50
C ILE A 6 15.10 -1.93 -3.43
N GLY A 7 13.90 -1.49 -3.00
CA GLY A 7 12.74 -2.37 -2.86
C GLY A 7 12.28 -2.98 -4.19
N GLY A 8 12.15 -2.16 -5.24
CA GLY A 8 11.75 -2.65 -6.58
C GLY A 8 12.79 -3.56 -7.23
N THR A 9 14.08 -3.30 -7.02
CA THR A 9 15.18 -4.12 -7.54
C THR A 9 15.23 -5.48 -6.83
N LEU A 10 15.15 -5.49 -5.50
CA LEU A 10 15.12 -6.73 -4.71
C LEU A 10 13.90 -7.59 -5.04
N PHE A 11 12.73 -6.98 -5.20
CA PHE A 11 11.52 -7.69 -5.59
C PHE A 11 11.68 -8.38 -6.95
N THR A 12 12.24 -7.67 -7.94
CA THR A 12 12.48 -8.23 -9.28
C THR A 12 13.49 -9.38 -9.23
N LEU A 13 14.60 -9.20 -8.50
CA LEU A 13 15.61 -10.25 -8.32
C LEU A 13 15.04 -11.49 -7.62
N LEU A 14 14.19 -11.30 -6.61
CA LEU A 14 13.54 -12.39 -5.91
C LEU A 14 12.58 -13.13 -6.85
N TYR A 15 11.76 -12.41 -7.59
CA TYR A 15 10.79 -12.97 -8.53
C TYR A 15 11.45 -13.79 -9.65
N ASP A 16 12.50 -13.27 -10.25
CA ASP A 16 13.28 -13.97 -11.27
C ASP A 16 14.03 -15.17 -10.68
N GLY A 17 14.56 -15.03 -9.46
CA GLY A 17 15.13 -16.12 -8.69
C GLY A 17 14.11 -17.26 -8.54
N VAL A 18 12.90 -16.96 -8.06
CA VAL A 18 11.83 -17.96 -7.84
C VAL A 18 11.49 -18.69 -9.13
N LYS A 19 11.31 -17.97 -10.24
CA LYS A 19 11.10 -18.58 -11.56
C LYS A 19 12.24 -19.51 -11.97
N GLN A 20 13.48 -19.09 -11.75
CA GLN A 20 14.65 -19.90 -12.08
C GLN A 20 14.75 -21.16 -11.21
N ALA A 21 14.50 -21.04 -9.90
CA ALA A 21 14.49 -22.17 -8.99
C ALA A 21 13.34 -23.15 -9.27
N MET A 22 12.15 -22.67 -9.65
CA MET A 22 11.04 -23.53 -10.08
C MET A 22 11.38 -24.35 -11.32
N SER A 23 12.17 -23.79 -12.24
CA SER A 23 12.59 -24.46 -13.47
C SER A 23 13.68 -25.52 -13.22
N LYS A 24 14.47 -25.35 -12.15
CA LYS A 24 15.61 -26.21 -11.81
C LYS A 24 15.30 -27.23 -10.70
N SER A 25 14.31 -26.96 -9.85
CA SER A 25 13.99 -27.75 -8.67
C SER A 25 12.58 -28.31 -8.72
N GLY A 26 12.47 -29.62 -8.98
CA GLY A 26 11.19 -30.33 -8.84
C GLY A 26 10.74 -30.45 -7.38
N THR A 27 11.68 -30.58 -6.45
CA THR A 27 11.42 -30.85 -5.02
C THR A 27 10.71 -29.69 -4.32
N PHE A 28 11.07 -28.44 -4.66
CA PHE A 28 10.48 -27.24 -4.03
C PHE A 28 9.39 -26.60 -4.89
N LYS A 29 8.94 -27.27 -5.96
CA LYS A 29 8.03 -26.68 -6.95
C LYS A 29 6.74 -26.15 -6.34
N THR A 30 6.15 -26.86 -5.38
CA THR A 30 4.94 -26.43 -4.68
C THR A 30 5.19 -25.17 -3.84
N LEU A 31 6.21 -25.21 -2.97
CA LEU A 31 6.55 -24.08 -2.09
C LEU A 31 6.95 -22.82 -2.86
N LEU A 32 7.73 -22.98 -3.93
CA LEU A 32 8.10 -21.88 -4.82
C LEU A 32 6.90 -21.38 -5.63
N GLY A 33 5.94 -22.25 -5.93
CA GLY A 33 4.68 -21.88 -6.57
C GLY A 33 3.81 -21.01 -5.65
N ASP A 34 3.71 -21.37 -4.38
CA ASP A 34 2.99 -20.57 -3.38
C ASP A 34 3.67 -19.20 -3.20
N LEU A 35 4.99 -19.18 -3.05
CA LEU A 35 5.78 -17.95 -2.97
C LEU A 35 5.60 -17.08 -4.22
N LYS A 36 5.62 -17.68 -5.42
CA LYS A 36 5.35 -16.96 -6.67
C LYS A 36 3.94 -16.37 -6.67
N SER A 37 2.92 -17.11 -6.23
CA SER A 37 1.56 -16.60 -6.18
C SER A 37 1.43 -15.43 -5.20
N THR A 38 2.13 -15.48 -4.07
CA THR A 38 2.21 -14.36 -3.12
C THR A 38 2.87 -13.16 -3.78
N LEU A 39 4.00 -13.35 -4.47
CA LEU A 39 4.69 -12.29 -5.22
C LEU A 39 3.84 -11.75 -6.38
N ASP A 40 3.11 -12.57 -7.14
CA ASP A 40 2.22 -12.10 -8.21
C ASP A 40 1.08 -11.22 -7.65
N SER A 41 0.70 -11.42 -6.38
CA SER A 41 -0.31 -10.60 -5.70
C SER A 41 0.23 -9.29 -5.12
N LEU A 42 1.55 -9.10 -5.17
CA LEU A 42 2.27 -7.91 -4.71
C LEU A 42 2.80 -7.15 -5.92
N GLU A 43 2.52 -5.86 -6.02
CA GLU A 43 3.17 -5.03 -7.03
C GLU A 43 4.52 -4.48 -6.50
N PRO A 44 5.52 -4.27 -7.36
CA PRO A 44 6.75 -3.56 -6.99
C PRO A 44 6.46 -2.17 -6.38
N ARG A 45 5.36 -1.54 -6.83
CA ARG A 45 4.86 -0.27 -6.32
C ARG A 45 4.28 -0.33 -4.90
N ASP A 46 3.93 -1.52 -4.39
CA ASP A 46 3.37 -1.66 -3.04
C ASP A 46 4.42 -1.41 -1.95
N ILE A 47 5.67 -1.83 -2.20
CA ILE A 47 6.81 -1.59 -1.30
C ILE A 47 7.12 -0.09 -1.23
N GLN A 48 7.02 0.59 -2.37
CA GLN A 48 7.21 2.03 -2.47
C GLN A 48 6.12 2.80 -1.72
N GLN A 49 4.85 2.44 -1.92
CA GLN A 49 3.74 3.13 -1.29
C GLN A 49 3.86 3.07 0.24
N ILE A 50 4.18 1.93 0.84
CA ILE A 50 4.22 1.86 2.31
C ILE A 50 5.34 2.76 2.89
N GLY A 51 6.49 2.86 2.22
CA GLY A 51 7.60 3.74 2.63
C GLY A 51 7.26 5.23 2.57
N GLU A 52 6.68 5.67 1.46
CA GLU A 52 6.26 7.07 1.30
C GLU A 52 5.21 7.46 2.35
N HIS A 53 4.30 6.55 2.66
CA HIS A 53 3.23 6.82 3.60
C HIS A 53 3.64 6.71 5.08
N ASN A 54 4.62 5.86 5.42
CA ASN A 54 5.16 5.85 6.79
C ASN A 54 5.89 7.16 7.12
N VAL A 55 6.60 7.75 6.14
CA VAL A 55 7.19 9.08 6.28
C VAL A 55 6.12 10.15 6.46
N GLU A 56 5.03 10.09 5.69
CA GLU A 56 3.92 11.04 5.78
C GLU A 56 3.18 10.96 7.14
N LEU A 57 3.13 9.77 7.74
CA LEU A 57 2.46 9.51 9.02
C LEU A 57 3.40 9.57 10.25
N GLY A 58 4.71 9.78 10.06
CA GLY A 58 5.70 9.78 11.14
C GLY A 58 5.87 8.41 11.82
N LEU A 59 5.53 7.33 11.10
CA LEU A 59 5.61 5.95 11.61
C LEU A 59 7.03 5.39 11.40
N PRO A 60 7.49 4.49 12.29
CA PRO A 60 8.80 3.85 12.13
C PRO A 60 8.84 2.98 10.88
N ASN A 61 9.97 3.05 10.16
CA ASN A 61 10.24 2.25 8.97
C ASN A 61 10.75 0.84 9.28
N GLU A 62 10.77 0.42 10.56
CA GLU A 62 11.27 -0.90 10.99
C GLU A 62 10.62 -2.06 10.23
N GLU A 63 9.32 -1.98 9.96
CA GLU A 63 8.62 -3.04 9.19
C GLU A 63 9.09 -3.12 7.74
N ILE A 64 9.44 -1.97 7.13
CA ILE A 64 9.95 -1.91 5.75
C ILE A 64 11.41 -2.37 5.69
N GLU A 65 12.23 -1.96 6.65
CA GLU A 65 13.61 -2.40 6.76
C GLU A 65 13.68 -3.91 7.02
N SER A 66 12.82 -4.43 7.89
CA SER A 66 12.66 -5.87 8.12
C SER A 66 12.24 -6.60 6.85
N LEU A 67 11.27 -6.06 6.11
CA LEU A 67 10.84 -6.62 4.82
C LEU A 67 12.00 -6.65 3.80
N GLN A 68 12.76 -5.57 3.69
CA GLN A 68 13.91 -5.50 2.78
C GLN A 68 14.96 -6.55 3.14
N MET A 69 15.26 -6.71 4.43
CA MET A 69 16.19 -7.73 4.91
C MET A 69 15.70 -9.13 4.55
N GLN A 70 14.40 -9.41 4.73
CA GLN A 70 13.83 -10.71 4.36
C GLN A 70 13.79 -10.94 2.85
N MET A 71 13.55 -9.91 2.03
CA MET A 71 13.66 -10.02 0.58
C MET A 71 15.10 -10.29 0.15
N GLU A 72 16.09 -9.64 0.77
CA GLU A 72 17.50 -9.87 0.49
C GLU A 72 17.93 -11.30 0.84
N ASP A 73 17.50 -11.80 2.00
CA ASP A 73 17.71 -13.20 2.40
C ASP A 73 16.99 -14.17 1.47
N GLY A 74 15.79 -13.82 1.02
CA GLY A 74 15.08 -14.52 -0.04
C GLY A 74 15.90 -14.63 -1.32
N VAL A 75 16.45 -13.52 -1.84
CA VAL A 75 17.29 -13.51 -3.05
C VAL A 75 18.49 -14.45 -2.89
N LYS A 76 19.16 -14.41 -1.73
CA LYS A 76 20.27 -15.32 -1.42
C LYS A 76 19.80 -16.78 -1.40
N LEU A 77 18.64 -17.05 -0.80
CA LEU A 77 18.05 -18.39 -0.74
C LEU A 77 17.77 -18.95 -2.13
N VAL A 78 17.14 -18.16 -2.99
CA VAL A 78 16.78 -18.64 -4.33
C VAL A 78 17.98 -18.75 -5.27
N GLY A 79 19.01 -17.91 -5.04
CA GLY A 79 20.33 -18.08 -5.65
C GLY A 79 20.98 -19.42 -5.27
N LYS A 80 20.92 -19.81 -3.98
CA LYS A 80 21.40 -21.12 -3.51
C LYS A 80 20.61 -22.27 -4.13
N LEU A 81 19.28 -22.16 -4.17
CA LEU A 81 18.38 -23.15 -4.82
C LEU A 81 18.64 -23.26 -6.33
N SER A 82 19.09 -22.20 -6.99
CA SER A 82 19.42 -22.26 -8.42
C SER A 82 20.75 -22.97 -8.72
N ASN A 83 21.53 -23.30 -7.67
CA ASN A 83 22.84 -23.95 -7.73
C ASN A 83 22.82 -25.37 -7.12
N LEU A 84 21.66 -26.04 -7.20
CA LEU A 84 21.33 -27.38 -6.66
C LEU A 84 22.33 -28.51 -6.93
N ARG A 85 23.29 -28.33 -7.84
CA ARG A 85 24.34 -29.32 -8.14
C ARG A 85 25.24 -29.67 -6.95
N MET A 86 25.21 -28.87 -5.88
CA MET A 86 26.11 -28.96 -4.71
C MET A 86 25.44 -29.39 -3.39
N TRP A 87 24.13 -29.68 -3.36
CA TRP A 87 23.44 -29.90 -2.08
C TRP A 87 23.16 -31.38 -1.80
N ASN A 88 23.68 -31.85 -0.66
CA ASN A 88 23.31 -33.12 -0.05
C ASN A 88 21.88 -33.02 0.48
N TYR A 89 21.12 -34.11 0.36
CA TYR A 89 19.73 -34.27 0.82
C TYR A 89 19.46 -33.86 2.29
N CYS A 90 20.50 -33.71 3.12
CA CYS A 90 20.40 -33.43 4.55
C CYS A 90 19.90 -32.03 4.93
N CYS A 91 19.91 -31.05 4.01
CA CYS A 91 19.48 -29.68 4.32
C CYS A 91 18.14 -29.30 3.69
N LEU A 92 17.43 -30.25 3.06
CA LEU A 92 16.19 -29.98 2.33
C LEU A 92 15.10 -29.37 3.24
N ASP A 93 14.97 -29.85 4.47
CA ASP A 93 13.98 -29.37 5.43
C ASP A 93 14.25 -27.92 5.87
N ASP A 94 15.52 -27.57 6.11
CA ASP A 94 15.92 -26.20 6.46
C ASP A 94 15.60 -25.21 5.33
N TYR A 95 15.74 -25.64 4.07
CA TYR A 95 15.37 -24.82 2.91
C TYR A 95 13.86 -24.68 2.76
N ALA A 96 13.11 -25.77 2.94
CA ALA A 96 11.65 -25.72 2.92
C ALA A 96 11.14 -24.72 3.97
N GLN A 97 11.70 -24.78 5.18
CA GLN A 97 11.32 -23.86 6.25
C GLN A 97 11.64 -22.40 5.90
N GLN A 98 12.82 -22.11 5.34
CA GLN A 98 13.18 -20.75 4.92
C GLN A 98 12.26 -20.20 3.80
N ILE A 99 11.85 -21.03 2.84
CA ILE A 99 10.88 -20.63 1.81
C ILE A 99 9.52 -20.31 2.46
N VAL A 100 9.07 -21.12 3.41
CA VAL A 100 7.81 -20.92 4.13
C VAL A 100 7.84 -19.66 4.99
N GLU A 101 8.96 -19.38 5.67
CA GLU A 101 9.13 -18.16 6.46
C GLU A 101 9.07 -16.91 5.58
N LEU A 102 9.73 -16.94 4.43
CA LEU A 102 9.67 -15.87 3.44
C LEU A 102 8.24 -15.64 2.91
N ASP A 103 7.53 -16.70 2.53
CA ASP A 103 6.15 -16.61 2.07
C ASP A 103 5.22 -16.04 3.16
N ARG A 104 5.38 -16.49 4.41
CA ARG A 104 4.61 -15.99 5.55
C ARG A 104 4.84 -14.49 5.77
N ALA A 105 6.07 -14.02 5.64
CA ALA A 105 6.37 -12.62 5.83
C ALA A 105 5.83 -11.74 4.71
N LEU A 106 5.92 -12.19 3.45
CA LEU A 106 5.31 -11.50 2.32
C LEU A 106 3.78 -11.43 2.45
N LYS A 107 3.14 -12.48 2.99
CA LYS A 107 1.71 -12.47 3.32
C LYS A 107 1.38 -11.45 4.42
N ARG A 108 2.15 -11.42 5.51
CA ARG A 108 1.98 -10.40 6.56
C ARG A 108 2.10 -8.99 6.02
N PHE A 109 3.05 -8.75 5.12
CA PHE A 109 3.21 -7.46 4.47
C PHE A 109 1.99 -7.04 3.65
N LYS A 110 1.40 -7.99 2.91
CA LYS A 110 0.13 -7.78 2.21
C LYS A 110 -1.00 -7.38 3.15
N ASP A 111 -1.12 -8.05 4.30
CA ASP A 111 -2.16 -7.77 5.29
C ASP A 111 -1.97 -6.37 5.91
N VAL A 112 -0.74 -6.01 6.27
CA VAL A 112 -0.41 -4.66 6.76
C VAL A 112 -0.77 -3.59 5.73
N LYS A 113 -0.47 -3.84 4.45
CA LYS A 113 -0.89 -2.95 3.35
C LYS A 113 -2.39 -2.72 3.36
N GLU A 114 -3.16 -3.79 3.41
CA GLU A 114 -4.62 -3.73 3.35
C GLU A 114 -5.20 -2.97 4.55
N VAL A 115 -4.68 -3.24 5.75
CA VAL A 115 -5.06 -2.52 6.98
C VAL A 115 -4.72 -1.02 6.89
N LEU A 116 -3.56 -0.65 6.35
CA LEU A 116 -3.17 0.74 6.17
C LEU A 116 -4.07 1.46 5.16
N VAL A 117 -4.38 0.83 4.02
CA VAL A 117 -5.30 1.38 3.01
C VAL A 117 -6.70 1.56 3.59
N LEU A 118 -7.21 0.58 4.34
CA LEU A 118 -8.52 0.68 5.00
C LEU A 118 -8.55 1.79 6.06
N SER A 119 -7.46 1.96 6.81
CA SER A 119 -7.32 3.03 7.79
C SER A 119 -7.38 4.42 7.16
N ARG A 120 -6.85 4.59 5.94
CA ARG A 120 -6.97 5.84 5.17
C ARG A 120 -8.40 6.10 4.72
N GLN A 121 -9.05 5.11 4.12
CA GLN A 121 -10.46 5.24 3.72
C GLN A 121 -11.36 5.63 4.90
N ASN A 122 -11.03 5.19 6.12
CA ASN A 122 -11.76 5.61 7.32
C ASN A 122 -11.40 7.02 7.80
N ARG A 123 -10.17 7.50 7.59
CA ARG A 123 -9.76 8.89 7.89
C ARG A 123 -10.31 9.91 6.88
N ASP A 124 -10.40 9.57 5.60
CA ASP A 124 -10.82 10.53 4.56
C ASP A 124 -12.35 10.76 4.55
N LYS A 125 -13.12 9.76 5.00
CA LYS A 125 -14.60 9.84 5.11
C LYS A 125 -15.11 11.00 5.98
N PRO A 126 -14.63 11.23 7.22
CA PRO A 126 -15.10 12.33 8.04
C PRO A 126 -14.79 13.71 7.42
N ASP A 127 -13.66 13.88 6.75
CA ASP A 127 -13.30 15.15 6.12
C ASP A 127 -14.23 15.51 4.95
N GLU A 128 -14.59 14.52 4.13
CA GLU A 128 -15.54 14.71 3.04
C GLU A 128 -16.95 15.05 3.56
N VAL A 129 -17.40 14.37 4.62
CA VAL A 129 -18.69 14.67 5.27
C VAL A 129 -18.69 16.10 5.83
N ASN A 130 -17.59 16.52 6.45
CA ASN A 130 -17.47 17.84 7.06
C ASN A 130 -17.46 18.97 6.00
N ARG A 131 -16.83 18.75 4.85
CA ARG A 131 -16.89 19.68 3.71
C ARG A 131 -18.31 19.85 3.17
N ARG A 132 -19.02 18.72 2.95
CA ARG A 132 -20.41 18.75 2.49
C ARG A 132 -21.32 19.48 3.48
N LEU A 133 -21.11 19.29 4.78
CA LEU A 133 -21.85 20.01 5.81
C LEU A 133 -21.63 21.53 5.73
N LEU A 134 -20.39 21.96 5.50
CA LEU A 134 -20.06 23.38 5.33
C LEU A 134 -20.72 23.98 4.09
N ASP A 135 -20.75 23.27 2.97
CA ASP A 135 -21.41 23.74 1.75
C ASP A 135 -22.93 23.84 1.93
N ILE A 136 -23.56 22.84 2.57
CA ILE A 136 -25.00 22.90 2.91
C ILE A 136 -25.29 24.10 3.80
N ARG A 137 -24.45 24.35 4.82
CA ARG A 137 -24.61 25.50 5.72
C ARG A 137 -24.55 26.83 4.96
N LYS A 138 -23.60 26.98 4.03
CA LYS A 138 -23.47 28.18 3.19
C LYS A 138 -24.69 28.40 2.30
N LEU A 139 -25.19 27.34 1.65
CA LEU A 139 -26.38 27.41 0.80
C LEU A 139 -27.62 27.83 1.60
N LEU A 140 -27.81 27.31 2.81
CA LEU A 140 -28.91 27.70 3.68
C LEU A 140 -28.82 29.17 4.12
N GLN A 141 -27.62 29.69 4.37
CA GLN A 141 -27.41 31.10 4.72
C GLN A 141 -27.64 32.05 3.54
N GLN A 142 -27.23 31.68 2.32
CA GLN A 142 -27.49 32.47 1.11
C GLN A 142 -28.99 32.57 0.81
N ARG A 143 -29.70 31.45 0.90
CA ARG A 143 -31.16 31.41 0.70
C ARG A 143 -31.92 32.23 1.75
N ALA A 144 -31.42 32.28 2.98
CA ALA A 144 -31.97 33.13 4.02
C ALA A 144 -31.69 34.62 3.77
N GLY A 145 -30.56 34.97 3.14
CA GLY A 145 -30.22 36.35 2.76
C GLY A 145 -31.05 36.91 1.61
N ASP A 146 -31.26 36.12 0.54
CA ASP A 146 -32.09 36.53 -0.61
C ASP A 146 -33.56 36.77 -0.22
N ALA A 147 -34.09 35.99 0.73
CA ALA A 147 -35.45 36.17 1.24
C ALA A 147 -35.64 37.48 2.03
N VAL A 148 -34.56 38.12 2.49
CA VAL A 148 -34.63 39.41 3.22
C VAL A 148 -34.52 40.61 2.28
N GLU A 149 -33.81 40.49 1.15
CA GLU A 149 -33.70 41.57 0.15
C GLU A 149 -34.96 41.70 -0.72
N ASP A 150 -35.70 40.62 -0.98
CA ASP A 150 -36.96 40.65 -1.76
C ASP A 150 -38.12 41.37 -1.03
N PHE A 151 -38.02 41.55 0.30
CA PHE A 151 -39.01 42.29 1.12
C PHE A 151 -38.62 43.75 1.39
N ARG A 152 -37.55 44.27 0.78
CA ARG A 152 -37.13 45.66 0.96
C ARG A 152 -38.04 46.59 0.14
N ILE A 153 -39.16 46.99 0.74
CA ILE A 153 -40.11 47.96 0.18
C ILE A 153 -39.34 49.23 -0.22
N PRO A 154 -39.38 49.67 -1.49
CA PRO A 154 -38.71 50.89 -1.90
C PRO A 154 -39.31 52.11 -1.19
N PRO A 155 -38.47 53.11 -0.82
CA PRO A 155 -38.95 54.29 -0.10
C PRO A 155 -39.96 55.05 -0.96
N PRO A 156 -41.07 55.57 -0.37
CA PRO A 156 -42.09 56.26 -1.13
C PRO A 156 -41.50 57.51 -1.79
N GLU A 157 -41.57 57.58 -3.12
CA GLU A 157 -41.19 58.76 -3.88
C GLU A 157 -42.06 59.93 -3.42
N LEU A 158 -41.41 60.99 -2.93
CA LEU A 158 -42.03 62.27 -2.66
C LEU A 158 -42.47 62.87 -3.99
N ILE A 159 -43.72 62.57 -4.37
CA ILE A 159 -44.39 63.24 -5.49
C ILE A 159 -44.53 64.71 -5.09
N GLY A 160 -43.62 65.53 -5.62
CA GLY A 160 -43.78 66.97 -5.64
C GLY A 160 -45.08 67.31 -6.34
N ARG A 161 -45.98 67.99 -5.64
CA ARG A 161 -47.03 68.77 -6.26
C ARG A 161 -46.86 70.23 -5.84
N THR A 162 -46.51 70.99 -6.87
CA THR A 162 -46.79 72.42 -7.09
C THR A 162 -48.07 72.91 -6.46
#